data_AF-A0ABC9FG92-F1
#
_entry.id   AF-A0ABC9FG92-F1
#
_cell.length_a   1.000
_cell.length_b   1.000
_cell.length_c   1.000
_cell.angle_alpha   90.00
_cell.angle_beta   90.00
_cell.angle_gamma   90.00
#
_symmetry.space_group_name_H-M   'P 1'
#
loop_
_entity.id
_entity.type
_entity.pdbx_description
1 polymer ?
#
loop_
_entity_poly.entity_id
_entity_poly.type
_entity_poly.pdbx_seq_one_letter_code
_entity_poly.pdbx_strand_id
1 'polypeptide(L)'
;MLPRSLGSAARRLGLAAAAPARACASSASAARRLWPQSDGEESGQDELPPTPRTPEPEERRRQPRRGEHRRDLSFVTKASRDHSGLTRQLLDFQHDTIEEEVGAEHDPFMGLKARFLDFKKRNYVENFSNYQSLAEQQTPKFMVVACADSRVCPTGILGFQPGEAFTVRNVANLVPPYEHGGSETSAALEFAVNTLEVENVLVVGHSRCGGIQALMSMKDDSTSGFIKNWVSIGKSARLSTKAAAGNLGFEMQCRHCEKESINSSLLNLLTYPWIEKRVNEGTLNLHGGYYNFIDCTFEKWTLVYRQGLEGGSKYAIKNRSTWS
;
A
#
# COMPACT_ATOMS: atom_id res chain seq x y z
N MET A 1 -70.97 33.85 -19.18
CA MET A 1 -70.32 35.14 -18.88
C MET A 1 -68.82 35.00 -19.10
N LEU A 2 -68.27 35.75 -20.06
CA LEU A 2 -66.86 36.20 -20.12
C LEU A 2 -66.73 37.51 -19.29
N PRO A 3 -65.55 38.17 -19.08
CA PRO A 3 -64.21 38.03 -19.70
C PRO A 3 -63.08 37.81 -18.63
N ARG A 4 -61.79 38.17 -18.70
CA ARG A 4 -60.83 38.86 -19.63
C ARG A 4 -59.41 38.38 -19.20
N SER A 5 -58.60 37.67 -19.97
CA SER A 5 -57.62 38.09 -21.00
C SER A 5 -56.65 39.25 -20.69
N LEU A 6 -55.43 39.15 -21.28
CA LEU A 6 -54.28 40.08 -21.34
C LEU A 6 -53.23 39.94 -20.20
N GLY A 7 -51.90 39.91 -20.46
CA GLY A 7 -51.20 39.83 -21.75
C GLY A 7 -49.65 39.82 -21.67
N SER A 8 -49.05 39.02 -22.56
CA SER A 8 -47.71 39.09 -23.18
C SER A 8 -46.72 40.23 -22.83
N ALA A 9 -45.44 39.88 -22.65
CA ALA A 9 -44.33 40.51 -23.41
C ALA A 9 -43.05 39.64 -23.39
N ALA A 10 -42.60 39.20 -24.57
CA ALA A 10 -41.25 38.67 -24.75
C ALA A 10 -40.28 39.79 -25.18
N ARG A 11 -39.01 39.72 -24.79
CA ARG A 11 -37.92 40.47 -25.44
C ARG A 11 -36.73 39.56 -25.75
N ARG A 12 -36.51 39.32 -27.05
CA ARG A 12 -35.19 38.96 -27.60
C ARG A 12 -34.41 40.24 -27.90
N LEU A 13 -33.08 40.16 -27.80
CA LEU A 13 -31.99 40.97 -28.39
C LEU A 13 -30.76 40.68 -27.52
N GLY A 14 -29.54 40.46 -28.02
CA GLY A 14 -29.00 40.34 -29.38
C GLY A 14 -27.53 39.88 -29.27
N LEU A 15 -26.93 39.39 -30.37
CA LEU A 15 -25.57 38.82 -30.33
C LEU A 15 -24.48 39.88 -30.12
N ALA A 16 -23.39 39.49 -29.47
CA ALA A 16 -22.04 39.98 -29.77
C ALA A 16 -21.03 38.84 -29.57
N ALA A 17 -20.27 38.52 -30.61
CA ALA A 17 -19.20 37.51 -30.56
C ALA A 17 -17.83 38.20 -30.46
N ALA A 18 -16.92 37.66 -29.65
CA ALA A 18 -15.52 38.08 -29.62
C ALA A 18 -14.60 36.92 -29.19
N ALA A 19 -13.58 36.66 -30.00
CA ALA A 19 -12.46 35.76 -29.74
C ALA A 19 -11.30 36.18 -30.67
N PRO A 20 -10.03 35.76 -30.43
CA PRO A 20 -9.43 35.29 -29.18
C PRO A 20 -8.23 36.17 -28.75
N ALA A 21 -7.93 36.20 -27.45
CA ALA A 21 -6.67 36.80 -26.96
C ALA A 21 -5.55 35.76 -26.92
N ARG A 22 -4.38 36.12 -27.47
CA ARG A 22 -3.20 35.24 -27.57
C ARG A 22 -2.60 34.95 -26.19
N ALA A 23 -2.38 33.69 -25.85
CA ALA A 23 -1.49 33.31 -24.76
C ALA A 23 -0.03 33.46 -25.19
N CYS A 24 0.78 34.18 -24.40
CA CYS A 24 2.19 34.39 -24.67
C CYS A 24 3.02 33.18 -24.18
N ALA A 25 3.93 32.68 -25.01
CA ALA A 25 4.89 31.67 -24.58
C ALA A 25 5.95 32.31 -23.67
N SER A 26 6.11 31.81 -22.46
CA SER A 26 7.27 32.12 -21.60
C SER A 26 8.14 30.88 -21.49
N SER A 27 9.38 31.02 -21.97
CA SER A 27 10.41 29.99 -21.88
C SER A 27 10.95 29.90 -20.45
N ALA A 28 11.04 28.68 -19.92
CA ALA A 28 11.66 28.45 -18.62
C ALA A 28 13.18 28.70 -18.72
N SER A 29 13.65 29.75 -18.04
CA SER A 29 15.07 30.06 -17.89
C SER A 29 15.77 28.96 -17.07
N ALA A 30 16.85 28.41 -17.62
CA ALA A 30 17.65 27.39 -16.95
C ALA A 30 18.54 28.04 -15.87
N ALA A 31 18.16 27.88 -14.60
CA ALA A 31 18.96 28.30 -13.46
C ALA A 31 20.23 27.43 -13.34
N ARG A 32 21.34 27.89 -13.94
CA ARG A 32 22.68 27.35 -13.66
C ARG A 32 23.05 27.69 -12.22
N ARG A 33 23.33 26.68 -11.39
CA ARG A 33 23.90 26.88 -10.06
C ARG A 33 25.39 27.20 -10.21
N LEU A 34 25.81 28.28 -9.58
CA LEU A 34 27.21 28.63 -9.40
C LEU A 34 27.84 27.67 -8.37
N TRP A 35 29.03 27.16 -8.67
CA TRP A 35 29.93 26.54 -7.71
C TRP A 35 31.18 27.43 -7.61
N PRO A 36 31.68 27.77 -6.41
CA PRO A 36 32.82 28.68 -6.26
C PRO A 36 34.17 27.96 -6.16
N GLN A 37 35.25 28.74 -6.35
CA GLN A 37 36.66 28.46 -6.01
C GLN A 37 37.41 27.45 -6.91
N SER A 38 38.73 27.60 -7.16
CA SER A 38 39.75 28.52 -6.61
C SER A 38 40.90 28.78 -7.60
N ASP A 39 41.54 29.95 -7.52
CA ASP A 39 42.87 30.24 -8.09
C ASP A 39 44.00 29.59 -7.27
N GLY A 40 45.15 29.27 -7.89
CA GLY A 40 46.39 28.93 -7.17
C GLY A 40 47.38 27.98 -7.87
N GLU A 41 48.25 28.52 -8.73
CA GLU A 41 49.62 28.01 -8.96
C GLU A 41 50.53 28.56 -7.81
N GLU A 42 51.74 28.08 -7.46
CA GLU A 42 52.65 27.09 -8.05
C GLU A 42 53.66 26.56 -6.99
N SER A 43 54.19 25.34 -7.23
CA SER A 43 55.58 24.87 -6.98
C SER A 43 56.04 24.35 -5.59
N GLY A 44 56.86 23.28 -5.56
CA GLY A 44 57.61 22.86 -4.36
C GLY A 44 58.03 21.38 -4.15
N GLN A 45 58.85 20.80 -5.05
CA GLN A 45 59.90 19.77 -4.80
C GLN A 45 59.60 18.32 -4.29
N ASP A 46 60.08 17.37 -5.12
CA ASP A 46 60.70 16.05 -4.88
C ASP A 46 60.55 15.25 -3.56
N GLU A 47 60.08 13.99 -3.68
CA GLU A 47 60.91 12.77 -3.49
C GLU A 47 60.19 11.48 -3.96
N LEU A 48 60.94 10.48 -4.43
CA LEU A 48 60.46 9.19 -4.97
C LEU A 48 60.94 8.00 -4.12
N PRO A 49 60.07 7.04 -3.79
CA PRO A 49 60.49 5.62 -3.78
C PRO A 49 59.35 4.66 -4.27
N PRO A 50 59.50 3.32 -4.22
CA PRO A 50 60.08 2.54 -5.31
C PRO A 50 59.11 1.52 -5.95
N THR A 51 59.47 0.95 -7.10
CA THR A 51 58.66 -0.04 -7.84
C THR A 51 58.68 -1.45 -7.21
N PRO A 52 57.53 -2.16 -7.12
CA PRO A 52 57.49 -3.57 -6.72
C PRO A 52 57.96 -4.51 -7.84
N ARG A 53 58.59 -5.62 -7.46
CA ARG A 53 59.15 -6.62 -8.38
C ARG A 53 58.10 -7.67 -8.79
N THR A 54 58.15 -8.12 -10.03
CA THR A 54 57.41 -9.29 -10.54
C THR A 54 58.05 -10.62 -10.07
N PRO A 55 57.27 -11.59 -9.56
CA PRO A 55 57.70 -12.98 -9.44
C PRO A 55 57.45 -13.79 -10.74
N GLU A 56 58.28 -14.80 -10.97
CA GLU A 56 58.19 -15.77 -12.08
C GLU A 56 57.08 -16.84 -11.87
N PRO A 57 56.69 -17.61 -12.91
CA PRO A 57 55.50 -18.46 -12.85
C PRO A 57 55.76 -19.85 -12.27
N GLU A 58 54.92 -20.27 -11.31
CA GLU A 58 54.91 -21.64 -10.77
C GLU A 58 53.70 -22.47 -11.25
N GLU A 59 53.85 -23.80 -11.20
CA GLU A 59 53.14 -24.71 -12.10
C GLU A 59 51.85 -25.33 -11.52
N ARG A 60 50.72 -25.03 -12.18
CA ARG A 60 49.51 -25.86 -12.36
C ARG A 60 49.17 -26.90 -11.26
N ARG A 61 48.15 -26.58 -10.44
CA ARG A 61 47.22 -27.60 -9.87
C ARG A 61 45.77 -27.30 -10.22
N ARG A 62 45.10 -28.26 -10.87
CA ARG A 62 43.65 -28.22 -11.14
C ARG A 62 42.88 -28.62 -9.87
N GLN A 63 41.83 -27.88 -9.52
CA GLN A 63 40.76 -28.34 -8.63
C GLN A 63 39.39 -28.13 -9.30
N PRO A 64 38.39 -28.99 -8.98
CA PRO A 64 37.13 -29.02 -9.73
C PRO A 64 36.15 -27.93 -9.32
N ARG A 65 35.30 -27.51 -10.26
CA ARG A 65 34.19 -26.58 -10.00
C ARG A 65 33.23 -27.19 -8.98
N ARG A 66 33.06 -26.55 -7.82
CA ARG A 66 31.89 -26.79 -6.96
C ARG A 66 30.67 -26.17 -7.65
N GLY A 67 29.66 -26.99 -7.94
CA GLY A 67 28.38 -26.50 -8.44
C GLY A 67 27.66 -25.67 -7.38
N GLU A 68 27.00 -24.61 -7.82
CA GLU A 68 26.11 -23.82 -6.96
C GLU A 68 24.88 -24.66 -6.60
N HIS A 69 24.87 -25.20 -5.38
CA HIS A 69 23.66 -25.79 -4.80
C HIS A 69 22.67 -24.67 -4.47
N ARG A 70 21.88 -24.26 -5.47
CA ARG A 70 20.70 -23.41 -5.27
C ARG A 70 19.76 -24.18 -4.34
N ARG A 71 19.70 -23.79 -3.07
CA ARG A 71 18.71 -24.35 -2.12
C ARG A 71 17.37 -23.78 -2.49
N ASP A 72 16.60 -24.57 -3.21
CA ASP A 72 15.23 -24.25 -3.58
C ASP A 72 14.36 -24.39 -2.31
N LEU A 73 14.23 -23.29 -1.56
CA LEU A 73 13.34 -23.18 -0.39
C LEU A 73 11.90 -22.98 -0.86
N SER A 74 11.38 -23.94 -1.61
CA SER A 74 9.96 -24.02 -1.96
C SER A 74 9.16 -24.40 -0.71
N PHE A 75 8.75 -23.38 0.04
CA PHE A 75 7.80 -23.51 1.15
C PHE A 75 6.42 -23.89 0.61
N VAL A 76 6.20 -25.19 0.35
CA VAL A 76 4.87 -25.72 0.01
C VAL A 76 4.00 -25.66 1.26
N THR A 77 3.10 -24.69 1.31
CA THR A 77 2.20 -24.39 2.44
C THR A 77 1.06 -25.41 2.55
N LYS A 78 1.38 -26.65 2.93
CA LYS A 78 0.38 -27.66 3.31
C LYS A 78 -0.07 -27.43 4.75
N ALA A 79 -1.37 -27.26 4.97
CA ALA A 79 -1.94 -27.27 6.32
C ALA A 79 -1.94 -28.68 6.93
N SER A 80 -2.24 -28.76 8.23
CA SER A 80 -2.24 -30.03 8.98
C SER A 80 -3.30 -31.00 8.45
N ARG A 81 -2.98 -32.29 8.41
CA ARG A 81 -3.75 -33.32 7.67
C ARG A 81 -5.00 -33.83 8.37
N ASP A 82 -5.17 -33.61 9.67
CA ASP A 82 -6.28 -34.15 10.46
C ASP A 82 -7.59 -33.36 10.28
N HIS A 83 -8.25 -33.58 9.14
CA HIS A 83 -9.59 -33.08 8.82
C HIS A 83 -10.71 -34.09 9.21
N SER A 84 -10.37 -35.33 9.51
CA SER A 84 -11.30 -36.44 9.79
C SER A 84 -12.18 -36.20 11.03
N GLY A 85 -11.74 -35.39 11.99
CA GLY A 85 -12.53 -35.00 13.16
C GLY A 85 -13.63 -33.97 12.86
N LEU A 86 -13.42 -33.08 11.88
CA LEU A 86 -14.34 -31.97 11.58
C LEU A 86 -15.65 -32.45 10.97
N THR A 87 -15.59 -33.43 10.07
CA THR A 87 -16.77 -34.02 9.41
C THR A 87 -17.68 -34.73 10.42
N ARG A 88 -17.12 -35.31 11.49
CA ARG A 88 -17.91 -36.02 12.52
C ARG A 88 -18.67 -35.05 13.42
N GLN A 89 -18.00 -33.99 13.91
CA GLN A 89 -18.64 -32.95 14.72
C GLN A 89 -19.83 -32.28 14.00
N LEU A 90 -19.73 -32.04 12.68
CA LEU A 90 -20.81 -31.39 11.92
C LEU A 90 -22.14 -32.14 11.92
N LEU A 91 -22.12 -33.47 12.07
CA LEU A 91 -23.34 -34.28 12.20
C LEU A 91 -23.91 -34.21 13.62
N ASP A 92 -23.04 -34.23 14.64
CA ASP A 92 -23.45 -34.15 16.05
C ASP A 92 -24.05 -32.76 16.42
N PHE A 93 -23.62 -31.69 15.74
CA PHE A 93 -24.11 -30.32 15.95
C PHE A 93 -25.60 -30.08 15.66
N GLN A 94 -26.34 -31.06 15.10
CA GLN A 94 -27.79 -30.94 14.92
C GLN A 94 -28.60 -31.19 16.20
N HIS A 95 -27.98 -31.66 17.30
CA HIS A 95 -28.71 -32.13 18.48
C HIS A 95 -28.53 -31.32 19.78
N ASP A 96 -27.50 -30.46 19.87
CA ASP A 96 -27.21 -29.67 21.07
C ASP A 96 -27.86 -28.27 21.05
N THR A 97 -29.17 -28.22 21.30
CA THR A 97 -29.81 -27.02 21.86
C THR A 97 -29.64 -27.04 23.38
N ILE A 98 -28.55 -26.45 23.86
CA ILE A 98 -28.27 -26.30 25.29
C ILE A 98 -29.13 -25.18 25.87
N GLU A 99 -29.89 -25.51 26.91
CA GLU A 99 -30.58 -24.56 27.78
C GLU A 99 -29.54 -23.71 28.54
N GLU A 100 -29.52 -22.39 28.38
CA GLU A 100 -28.63 -21.51 29.16
C GLU A 100 -29.37 -20.92 30.38
N GLU A 101 -28.87 -21.26 31.57
CA GLU A 101 -29.36 -20.76 32.86
C GLU A 101 -29.15 -19.25 33.02
N VAL A 102 -30.04 -18.63 33.79
CA VAL A 102 -30.09 -17.17 34.00
C VAL A 102 -29.03 -16.73 35.01
N GLY A 103 -27.91 -16.13 34.56
CA GLY A 103 -26.89 -15.65 35.50
C GLY A 103 -25.63 -15.01 34.91
N ALA A 104 -25.72 -14.06 33.98
CA ALA A 104 -24.56 -13.29 33.52
C ALA A 104 -24.89 -11.82 33.21
N GLU A 105 -24.46 -10.89 34.08
CA GLU A 105 -24.41 -9.47 33.75
C GLU A 105 -23.34 -9.20 32.69
N HIS A 106 -23.78 -8.97 31.45
CA HIS A 106 -23.05 -8.22 30.41
C HIS A 106 -21.62 -8.67 30.05
N ASP A 107 -21.37 -9.99 29.97
CA ASP A 107 -20.15 -10.49 29.32
C ASP A 107 -20.11 -10.09 27.82
N PRO A 108 -19.13 -9.26 27.37
CA PRO A 108 -19.01 -8.86 25.97
C PRO A 108 -18.72 -10.03 25.02
N PHE A 109 -18.20 -11.16 25.52
CA PHE A 109 -17.93 -12.35 24.73
C PHE A 109 -19.19 -13.14 24.36
N MET A 110 -20.30 -13.04 25.11
CA MET A 110 -21.57 -13.68 24.73
C MET A 110 -22.09 -13.15 23.39
N GLY A 111 -21.97 -11.84 23.14
CA GLY A 111 -22.27 -11.25 21.83
C GLY A 111 -21.34 -11.72 20.71
N LEU A 112 -20.08 -12.03 21.02
CA LEU A 112 -19.12 -12.61 20.06
C LEU A 112 -19.42 -14.08 19.78
N LYS A 113 -19.74 -14.88 20.81
CA LYS A 113 -20.20 -16.27 20.71
C LYS A 113 -21.41 -16.39 19.78
N ALA A 114 -22.43 -15.56 19.99
CA ALA A 114 -23.63 -15.53 19.14
C ALA A 114 -23.28 -15.21 17.67
N ARG A 115 -22.45 -14.18 17.41
CA ARG A 115 -21.99 -13.83 16.05
C ARG A 115 -21.17 -14.95 15.39
N PHE A 116 -20.32 -15.65 16.14
CA PHE A 116 -19.53 -16.76 15.63
C PHE A 116 -20.41 -17.97 15.26
N LEU A 117 -21.40 -18.31 16.09
CA LEU A 117 -22.33 -19.41 15.80
C LEU A 117 -23.20 -19.11 14.57
N ASP A 118 -23.61 -17.85 14.39
CA ASP A 118 -24.33 -17.40 13.20
C ASP A 118 -23.46 -17.47 11.93
N PHE A 119 -22.22 -16.98 12.00
CA PHE A 119 -21.21 -17.13 10.93
C PHE A 119 -20.96 -18.61 10.59
N LYS A 120 -20.83 -19.48 11.61
CA LYS A 120 -20.65 -20.93 11.38
C LYS A 120 -21.84 -21.49 10.59
N LYS A 121 -23.06 -21.12 10.94
CA LYS A 121 -24.27 -21.59 10.25
C LYS A 121 -24.36 -21.07 8.82
N ARG A 122 -24.22 -19.74 8.62
CA ARG A 122 -24.50 -19.07 7.33
C ARG A 122 -23.32 -19.04 6.38
N ASN A 123 -22.08 -18.93 6.88
CA ASN A 123 -20.91 -18.83 6.02
C ASN A 123 -20.17 -20.15 5.91
N TYR A 124 -19.90 -20.83 7.03
CA TYR A 124 -19.09 -22.05 7.03
C TYR A 124 -19.84 -23.28 6.51
N VAL A 125 -21.03 -23.59 7.07
CA VAL A 125 -21.81 -24.78 6.66
C VAL A 125 -22.32 -24.65 5.23
N GLU A 126 -22.85 -23.48 4.83
CA GLU A 126 -23.36 -23.25 3.46
C GLU A 126 -22.26 -23.30 2.39
N ASN A 127 -21.00 -23.00 2.75
CA ASN A 127 -19.85 -23.02 1.82
C ASN A 127 -18.79 -24.08 2.22
N PHE A 128 -19.22 -25.17 2.85
CA PHE A 128 -18.30 -26.13 3.50
C PHE A 128 -17.21 -26.68 2.57
N SER A 129 -17.53 -26.96 1.30
CA SER A 129 -16.57 -27.40 0.28
C SER A 129 -15.43 -26.39 0.05
N ASN A 130 -15.73 -25.09 0.07
CA ASN A 130 -14.72 -24.04 -0.10
C ASN A 130 -13.78 -24.02 1.11
N TYR A 131 -14.32 -24.12 2.33
CA TYR A 131 -13.50 -24.23 3.54
C TYR A 131 -12.68 -25.52 3.59
N GLN A 132 -13.18 -26.62 3.03
CA GLN A 132 -12.46 -27.87 2.93
C GLN A 132 -11.24 -27.76 2.00
N SER A 133 -11.38 -27.09 0.85
CA SER A 133 -10.25 -26.76 -0.04
C SER A 133 -9.25 -25.78 0.63
N LEU A 134 -9.75 -24.74 1.30
CA LEU A 134 -8.92 -23.77 2.02
C LEU A 134 -8.17 -24.38 3.22
N ALA A 135 -8.68 -25.49 3.78
CA ALA A 135 -8.01 -26.25 4.82
C ALA A 135 -6.82 -27.06 4.30
N GLU A 136 -6.66 -27.25 2.99
CA GLU A 136 -5.47 -27.85 2.40
C GLU A 136 -4.37 -26.80 2.14
N GLN A 137 -4.74 -25.69 1.48
CA GLN A 137 -3.83 -24.60 1.10
C GLN A 137 -4.59 -23.27 0.85
N GLN A 138 -3.92 -22.14 1.08
CA GLN A 138 -4.35 -20.81 0.64
C GLN A 138 -3.63 -20.37 -0.65
N THR A 139 -4.34 -19.72 -1.58
CA THR A 139 -3.79 -19.20 -2.85
C THR A 139 -4.30 -17.79 -3.20
N PRO A 140 -4.16 -16.80 -2.27
CA PRO A 140 -4.70 -15.46 -2.47
C PRO A 140 -4.12 -14.75 -3.68
N LYS A 141 -4.95 -13.94 -4.34
CA LYS A 141 -4.54 -13.11 -5.49
C LYS A 141 -4.17 -11.69 -5.10
N PHE A 142 -4.52 -11.29 -3.88
CA PHE A 142 -4.24 -9.98 -3.31
C PHE A 142 -3.41 -10.08 -2.04
N MET A 143 -2.41 -9.21 -1.93
CA MET A 143 -1.84 -8.75 -0.68
C MET A 143 -2.44 -7.38 -0.36
N VAL A 144 -2.99 -7.20 0.84
CA VAL A 144 -3.62 -5.95 1.28
C VAL A 144 -2.87 -5.38 2.47
N VAL A 145 -2.38 -4.14 2.32
CA VAL A 145 -1.83 -3.33 3.43
C VAL A 145 -2.88 -2.29 3.79
N ALA A 146 -3.48 -2.39 4.97
CA ALA A 146 -4.57 -1.50 5.36
C ALA A 146 -4.39 -0.92 6.77
N CYS A 147 -5.25 0.03 7.14
CA CYS A 147 -5.18 0.64 8.46
C CYS A 147 -5.75 -0.30 9.54
N ALA A 148 -5.17 -0.25 10.75
CA ALA A 148 -5.70 -0.88 11.95
C ALA A 148 -6.99 -0.21 12.47
N ASP A 149 -7.43 0.89 11.86
CA ASP A 149 -8.66 1.61 12.20
C ASP A 149 -9.89 0.69 12.23
N SER A 150 -10.65 0.70 13.32
CA SER A 150 -11.78 -0.22 13.54
C SER A 150 -12.93 -0.02 12.54
N ARG A 151 -12.99 1.14 11.86
CA ARG A 151 -14.00 1.45 10.83
C ARG A 151 -13.63 0.90 9.45
N VAL A 152 -12.39 0.42 9.27
CA VAL A 152 -11.82 0.07 7.97
C VAL A 152 -11.38 -1.40 7.98
N CYS A 153 -12.30 -2.29 7.62
CA CYS A 153 -12.03 -3.71 7.41
C CYS A 153 -12.04 -4.02 5.91
N PRO A 154 -10.88 -4.23 5.24
CA PRO A 154 -10.81 -4.48 3.81
C PRO A 154 -11.72 -5.61 3.33
N THR A 155 -11.79 -6.71 4.08
CA THR A 155 -12.68 -7.85 3.80
C THR A 155 -14.14 -7.43 3.72
N GLY A 156 -14.61 -6.61 4.66
CA GLY A 156 -16.00 -6.13 4.68
C GLY A 156 -16.30 -5.08 3.62
N ILE A 157 -15.40 -4.13 3.38
CA ILE A 157 -15.66 -2.99 2.47
C ILE A 157 -15.39 -3.31 0.99
N LEU A 158 -14.56 -4.33 0.69
CA LEU A 158 -14.29 -4.80 -0.67
C LEU A 158 -14.92 -6.17 -0.97
N GLY A 159 -15.58 -6.80 -0.01
CA GLY A 159 -16.31 -8.06 -0.21
C GLY A 159 -15.43 -9.31 -0.37
N PHE A 160 -14.14 -9.26 0.00
CA PHE A 160 -13.24 -10.39 -0.12
C PHE A 160 -13.77 -11.63 0.62
N GLN A 161 -13.77 -12.76 -0.08
CA GLN A 161 -14.09 -14.06 0.47
C GLN A 161 -12.85 -14.69 1.16
N PRO A 162 -13.06 -15.69 2.03
CA PRO A 162 -11.96 -16.45 2.62
C PRO A 162 -10.99 -16.98 1.55
N GLY A 163 -9.70 -16.72 1.74
CA GLY A 163 -8.64 -17.15 0.82
C GLY A 163 -8.32 -16.20 -0.33
N GLU A 164 -9.10 -15.14 -0.60
CA GLU A 164 -8.82 -14.23 -1.73
C GLU A 164 -7.70 -13.21 -1.46
N ALA A 165 -7.58 -12.76 -0.20
CA ALA A 165 -6.68 -11.69 0.20
C ALA A 165 -5.86 -12.02 1.45
N PHE A 166 -4.53 -12.05 1.32
CA PHE A 166 -3.61 -12.01 2.46
C PHE A 166 -3.53 -10.56 2.96
N THR A 167 -3.74 -10.31 4.26
CA THR A 167 -3.93 -8.94 4.76
C THR A 167 -3.03 -8.65 5.97
N VAL A 168 -2.30 -7.53 5.93
CA VAL A 168 -1.64 -6.93 7.09
C VAL A 168 -2.29 -5.59 7.43
N ARG A 169 -2.46 -5.31 8.72
CA ARG A 169 -3.07 -4.06 9.22
C ARG A 169 -2.16 -3.39 10.22
N ASN A 170 -1.82 -2.12 9.96
CA ASN A 170 -0.94 -1.31 10.82
C ASN A 170 -1.48 0.13 10.96
N VAL A 171 -0.90 0.95 11.82
CA VAL A 171 -1.36 2.34 11.99
C VAL A 171 -1.05 3.15 10.73
N ALA A 172 -2.09 3.75 10.13
CA ALA A 172 -1.98 4.55 8.90
C ALA A 172 -1.47 3.83 7.65
N ASN A 173 -1.66 2.49 7.56
CA ASN A 173 -1.45 1.69 6.33
C ASN A 173 -0.08 1.92 5.65
N LEU A 174 0.96 2.13 6.45
CA LEU A 174 2.29 2.51 5.98
C LEU A 174 3.09 1.27 5.58
N VAL A 175 3.85 1.39 4.49
CA VAL A 175 4.89 0.41 4.12
C VAL A 175 6.25 1.03 4.43
N PRO A 176 7.06 0.47 5.35
CA PRO A 176 8.46 0.87 5.51
C PRO A 176 9.25 0.58 4.22
N PRO A 177 10.27 1.38 3.86
CA PRO A 177 11.19 1.00 2.80
C PRO A 177 12.09 -0.16 3.28
N TYR A 178 12.62 -0.94 2.34
CA TYR A 178 13.37 -2.18 2.59
C TYR A 178 14.55 -2.00 3.56
N GLU A 179 15.23 -0.84 3.51
CA GLU A 179 16.36 -0.49 4.39
C GLU A 179 16.01 -0.33 5.87
N HIS A 180 14.72 -0.18 6.23
CA HIS A 180 14.30 -0.09 7.65
C HIS A 180 14.36 -1.45 8.39
N GLY A 181 14.65 -2.55 7.67
CA GLY A 181 14.78 -3.88 8.25
C GLY A 181 13.45 -4.56 8.54
N GLY A 182 13.46 -5.50 9.50
CA GLY A 182 12.32 -6.35 9.82
C GLY A 182 11.16 -5.62 10.51
N SER A 183 9.95 -5.82 9.99
CA SER A 183 8.67 -5.42 10.57
C SER A 183 7.61 -6.46 10.24
N GLU A 184 6.45 -6.41 10.92
CA GLU A 184 5.29 -7.24 10.58
C GLU A 184 4.84 -7.01 9.14
N THR A 185 5.00 -5.79 8.63
CA THR A 185 4.63 -5.41 7.26
C THR A 185 5.61 -5.99 6.24
N SER A 186 6.93 -5.92 6.49
CA SER A 186 7.92 -6.48 5.56
C SER A 186 7.88 -8.00 5.53
N ALA A 187 7.68 -8.66 6.67
CA ALA A 187 7.52 -10.12 6.75
C ALA A 187 6.23 -10.59 6.04
N ALA A 188 5.11 -9.87 6.21
CA ALA A 188 3.87 -10.17 5.50
C ALA A 188 4.00 -9.98 3.98
N LEU A 189 4.70 -8.93 3.53
CA LEU A 189 4.98 -8.70 2.11
C LEU A 189 5.88 -9.79 1.52
N GLU A 190 6.94 -10.19 2.22
CA GLU A 190 7.85 -11.26 1.78
C GLU A 190 7.09 -12.58 1.63
N PHE A 191 6.30 -12.97 2.63
CA PHE A 191 5.50 -14.20 2.56
C PHE A 191 4.45 -14.15 1.44
N ALA A 192 3.72 -13.03 1.31
CA ALA A 192 2.69 -12.91 0.29
C ALA A 192 3.24 -12.92 -1.14
N VAL A 193 4.37 -12.25 -1.40
CA VAL A 193 4.92 -12.12 -2.76
C VAL A 193 5.87 -13.27 -3.13
N ASN A 194 6.68 -13.76 -2.19
CA ASN A 194 7.69 -14.79 -2.46
C ASN A 194 7.23 -16.22 -2.12
N THR A 195 6.20 -16.40 -1.27
CA THR A 195 5.68 -17.74 -0.91
C THR A 195 4.27 -17.98 -1.44
N LEU A 196 3.35 -17.03 -1.28
CA LEU A 196 1.98 -17.14 -1.82
C LEU A 196 1.85 -16.65 -3.27
N GLU A 197 2.90 -16.02 -3.80
CA GLU A 197 3.02 -15.52 -5.17
C GLU A 197 1.87 -14.62 -5.63
N VAL A 198 1.33 -13.77 -4.74
CA VAL A 198 0.23 -12.84 -5.06
C VAL A 198 0.49 -12.03 -6.34
N GLU A 199 -0.56 -11.74 -7.09
CA GLU A 199 -0.50 -10.99 -8.37
C GLU A 199 -0.71 -9.49 -8.18
N ASN A 200 -1.23 -9.08 -7.02
CA ASN A 200 -1.64 -7.71 -6.73
C ASN A 200 -1.27 -7.31 -5.29
N VAL A 201 -0.65 -6.15 -5.09
CA VAL A 201 -0.53 -5.48 -3.79
C VAL A 201 -1.42 -4.24 -3.77
N LEU A 202 -2.34 -4.16 -2.81
CA LEU A 202 -3.26 -3.04 -2.62
C LEU A 202 -2.98 -2.36 -1.27
N VAL A 203 -2.52 -1.10 -1.31
CA VAL A 203 -2.38 -0.25 -0.12
C VAL A 203 -3.67 0.56 0.06
N VAL A 204 -4.43 0.28 1.13
CA VAL A 204 -5.72 0.90 1.43
C VAL A 204 -5.57 1.91 2.56
N GLY A 205 -5.59 3.19 2.20
CA GLY A 205 -5.82 4.29 3.14
C GLY A 205 -7.28 4.69 3.24
N HIS A 206 -7.58 5.64 4.11
CA HIS A 206 -8.96 6.04 4.40
C HIS A 206 -9.07 7.47 4.92
N SER A 207 -10.29 8.01 4.88
CA SER A 207 -10.59 9.33 5.44
C SER A 207 -10.48 9.38 6.96
N ARG A 208 -10.10 10.55 7.51
CA ARG A 208 -10.00 10.81 8.96
C ARG A 208 -9.13 9.78 9.69
N CYS A 209 -7.95 9.51 9.13
CA CYS A 209 -6.98 8.58 9.68
C CYS A 209 -6.22 9.21 10.85
N GLY A 210 -6.44 8.69 12.06
CA GLY A 210 -5.78 9.19 13.28
C GLY A 210 -4.25 9.11 13.23
N GLY A 211 -3.67 8.11 12.55
CA GLY A 211 -2.22 8.02 12.38
C GLY A 211 -1.65 9.08 11.42
N ILE A 212 -2.39 9.45 10.37
CA ILE A 212 -2.01 10.57 9.48
C ILE A 212 -2.21 11.91 10.18
N GLN A 213 -3.27 12.06 10.98
CA GLN A 213 -3.45 13.25 11.83
C GLN A 213 -2.29 13.41 12.83
N ALA A 214 -1.85 12.32 13.46
CA ALA A 214 -0.69 12.29 14.34
C ALA A 214 0.60 12.71 13.60
N LEU A 215 0.87 12.11 12.43
CA LEU A 215 1.97 12.48 11.53
C LEU A 215 1.97 13.98 11.21
N MET A 216 0.83 14.51 10.77
CA MET A 216 0.69 15.92 10.37
C MET A 216 0.77 16.90 11.54
N SER A 217 0.50 16.45 12.76
CA SER A 217 0.63 17.22 14.01
C SER A 217 2.03 17.17 14.63
N MET A 218 2.95 16.34 14.12
CA MET A 218 4.29 16.22 14.71
C MET A 218 5.07 17.53 14.60
N LYS A 219 5.70 17.92 15.71
CA LYS A 219 6.78 18.90 15.77
C LYS A 219 8.10 18.18 15.54
N ASP A 220 8.98 18.78 14.74
CA ASP A 220 10.20 18.12 14.26
C ASP A 220 11.23 17.83 15.37
N ASP A 221 11.17 18.57 16.49
CA ASP A 221 12.11 18.43 17.63
C ASP A 221 11.59 17.56 18.79
N SER A 222 10.43 16.88 18.65
CA SER A 222 9.81 16.17 19.79
C SER A 222 10.18 14.69 19.88
N THR A 223 11.05 14.32 20.82
CA THR A 223 11.57 12.96 20.97
C THR A 223 10.58 11.94 21.56
N SER A 224 10.77 10.68 21.16
CA SER A 224 10.21 9.43 21.71
C SER A 224 8.70 9.15 21.59
N GLY A 225 8.37 7.86 21.48
CA GLY A 225 7.03 7.28 21.42
C GLY A 225 6.84 6.35 20.21
N PHE A 226 6.38 5.12 20.43
CA PHE A 226 6.22 4.10 19.37
C PHE A 226 5.40 4.62 18.17
N ILE A 227 4.29 5.32 18.42
CA ILE A 227 3.45 5.89 17.36
C ILE A 227 4.21 6.94 16.54
N LYS A 228 4.99 7.84 17.16
CA LYS A 228 5.77 8.85 16.42
C LYS A 228 6.82 8.20 15.53
N ASN A 229 7.57 7.24 16.09
CA ASN A 229 8.60 6.49 15.36
C ASN A 229 7.98 5.75 14.17
N TRP A 230 6.82 5.11 14.37
CA TRP A 230 6.09 4.42 13.32
C TRP A 230 5.58 5.37 12.23
N VAL A 231 4.80 6.40 12.59
CA VAL A 231 4.21 7.30 11.56
C VAL A 231 5.26 8.16 10.85
N SER A 232 6.48 8.27 11.38
CA SER A 232 7.62 8.90 10.70
C SER A 232 8.02 8.19 9.39
N ILE A 233 7.61 6.93 9.15
CA ILE A 233 7.70 6.28 7.84
C ILE A 233 6.98 7.12 6.76
N GLY A 234 5.89 7.79 7.12
CA GLY A 234 5.14 8.71 6.25
C GLY A 234 5.74 10.12 6.11
N LYS A 235 6.97 10.38 6.58
CA LYS A 235 7.58 11.73 6.55
C LYS A 235 7.65 12.34 5.14
N SER A 236 7.88 11.53 4.11
CA SER A 236 7.84 11.96 2.70
C SER A 236 6.45 12.49 2.30
N ALA A 237 5.39 11.77 2.64
CA ALA A 237 4.00 12.19 2.42
C ALA A 237 3.65 13.50 3.15
N ARG A 238 4.10 13.66 4.40
CA ARG A 238 3.95 14.92 5.16
C ARG A 238 4.64 16.08 4.46
N LEU A 239 5.87 15.89 3.97
CA LEU A 239 6.62 16.94 3.27
C LEU A 239 5.97 17.30 1.93
N SER A 240 5.57 16.30 1.13
CA SER A 240 4.79 16.49 -0.11
C SER A 240 3.53 17.31 0.15
N THR A 241 2.76 16.91 1.16
CA THR A 241 1.53 17.60 1.61
C THR A 241 1.79 19.04 2.03
N LYS A 242 2.85 19.30 2.81
CA LYS A 242 3.17 20.68 3.25
C LYS A 242 3.56 21.57 2.07
N ALA A 243 4.19 21.02 1.03
CA ALA A 243 4.50 21.77 -0.19
C ALA A 243 3.25 22.00 -1.07
N ALA A 244 2.41 20.98 -1.28
CA ALA A 244 1.27 21.04 -2.20
C ALA A 244 -0.02 21.63 -1.61
N ALA A 245 -0.22 21.50 -0.30
CA ALA A 245 -1.46 21.81 0.40
C ALA A 245 -1.25 22.59 1.73
N GLY A 246 -0.03 23.06 2.02
CA GLY A 246 0.32 23.71 3.30
C GLY A 246 -0.46 24.99 3.63
N ASN A 247 -1.09 25.61 2.63
CA ASN A 247 -1.97 26.77 2.76
C ASN A 247 -3.44 26.41 3.09
N LEU A 248 -3.84 25.13 3.00
CA LEU A 248 -5.20 24.68 3.30
C LEU A 248 -5.40 24.47 4.82
N GLY A 249 -6.66 24.43 5.25
CA GLY A 249 -7.01 24.07 6.63
C GLY A 249 -6.53 22.66 7.02
N PHE A 250 -6.27 22.45 8.32
CA PHE A 250 -5.58 21.24 8.81
C PHE A 250 -6.25 19.91 8.42
N GLU A 251 -7.59 19.82 8.43
CA GLU A 251 -8.32 18.61 7.97
C GLU A 251 -8.07 18.33 6.47
N MET A 252 -7.99 19.38 5.64
CA MET A 252 -7.68 19.24 4.21
C MET A 252 -6.22 18.85 3.97
N GLN A 253 -5.28 19.32 4.81
CA GLN A 253 -3.90 18.82 4.80
C GLN A 253 -3.85 17.34 5.18
N CYS A 254 -4.59 16.90 6.20
CA CYS A 254 -4.69 15.49 6.57
C CYS A 254 -5.26 14.65 5.42
N ARG A 255 -6.38 15.08 4.81
CA ARG A 255 -7.00 14.40 3.66
C ARG A 255 -6.08 14.27 2.44
N HIS A 256 -5.23 15.27 2.21
CA HIS A 256 -4.20 15.20 1.18
C HIS A 256 -3.08 14.21 1.58
N CYS A 257 -2.61 14.28 2.82
CA CYS A 257 -1.58 13.37 3.34
C CYS A 257 -2.03 11.91 3.41
N GLU A 258 -3.32 11.63 3.60
CA GLU A 258 -3.89 10.27 3.55
C GLU A 258 -3.71 9.64 2.16
N LYS A 259 -3.79 10.44 1.08
CA LYS A 259 -3.53 9.96 -0.28
C LYS A 259 -2.04 9.90 -0.61
N GLU A 260 -1.28 10.89 -0.15
CA GLU A 260 0.18 10.92 -0.34
C GLU A 260 0.92 9.83 0.46
N SER A 261 0.37 9.36 1.58
CA SER A 261 0.94 8.23 2.33
C SER A 261 0.77 6.90 1.60
N ILE A 262 -0.36 6.71 0.90
CA ILE A 262 -0.56 5.58 -0.02
C ILE A 262 0.49 5.66 -1.14
N ASN A 263 0.60 6.81 -1.82
CA ASN A 263 1.57 7.00 -2.91
C ASN A 263 3.01 6.73 -2.44
N SER A 264 3.39 7.27 -1.28
CA SER A 264 4.71 7.04 -0.68
C SER A 264 4.94 5.57 -0.32
N SER A 265 3.93 4.88 0.21
CA SER A 265 4.01 3.45 0.52
C SER A 265 4.15 2.59 -0.75
N LEU A 266 3.50 2.96 -1.86
CA LEU A 266 3.67 2.28 -3.15
C LEU A 266 5.08 2.47 -3.73
N LEU A 267 5.73 3.62 -3.48
CA LEU A 267 7.13 3.83 -3.83
C LEU A 267 8.07 3.03 -2.91
N ASN A 268 7.76 2.94 -1.62
CA ASN A 268 8.50 2.10 -0.68
C ASN A 268 8.44 0.61 -1.05
N LEU A 269 7.32 0.12 -1.60
CA LEU A 269 7.24 -1.24 -2.16
C LEU A 269 8.28 -1.49 -3.28
N LEU A 270 8.57 -0.50 -4.12
CA LEU A 270 9.61 -0.62 -5.17
C LEU A 270 11.05 -0.60 -4.62
N THR A 271 11.26 -0.36 -3.32
CA THR A 271 12.59 -0.51 -2.69
C THR A 271 12.92 -1.97 -2.32
N TYR A 272 11.94 -2.87 -2.35
CA TYR A 272 12.13 -4.29 -2.14
C TYR A 272 12.55 -4.95 -3.47
N PRO A 273 13.77 -5.52 -3.60
CA PRO A 273 14.28 -5.97 -4.89
C PRO A 273 13.42 -7.05 -5.57
N TRP A 274 12.77 -7.92 -4.79
CA TRP A 274 11.86 -8.95 -5.30
C TRP A 274 10.49 -8.40 -5.74
N ILE A 275 10.01 -7.30 -5.16
CA ILE A 275 8.83 -6.57 -5.66
C ILE A 275 9.19 -5.85 -6.97
N GLU A 276 10.27 -5.05 -6.98
CA GLU A 276 10.67 -4.28 -8.17
C GLU A 276 10.84 -5.21 -9.38
N LYS A 277 11.51 -6.36 -9.16
CA LYS A 277 11.67 -7.40 -10.18
C LYS A 277 10.32 -7.90 -10.72
N ARG A 278 9.41 -8.37 -9.86
CA ARG A 278 8.10 -8.89 -10.31
C ARG A 278 7.23 -7.82 -10.99
N VAL A 279 7.33 -6.56 -10.56
CA VAL A 279 6.65 -5.43 -11.22
C VAL A 279 7.23 -5.18 -12.62
N ASN A 280 8.56 -5.22 -12.80
CA ASN A 280 9.20 -5.12 -14.11
C ASN A 280 8.85 -6.31 -15.03
N GLU A 281 8.71 -7.51 -14.47
CA GLU A 281 8.29 -8.73 -15.19
C GLU A 281 6.78 -8.75 -15.50
N GLY A 282 6.00 -7.82 -14.96
CA GLY A 282 4.54 -7.76 -15.13
C GLY A 282 3.76 -8.82 -14.35
N THR A 283 4.42 -9.55 -13.44
CA THR A 283 3.82 -10.63 -12.62
C THR A 283 3.24 -10.12 -11.30
N LEU A 284 3.52 -8.87 -10.93
CA LEU A 284 2.97 -8.21 -9.73
C LEU A 284 2.50 -6.79 -10.05
N ASN A 285 1.29 -6.44 -9.62
CA ASN A 285 0.69 -5.13 -9.82
C ASN A 285 0.58 -4.36 -8.50
N LEU A 286 0.88 -3.06 -8.50
CA LEU A 286 0.82 -2.21 -7.31
C LEU A 286 -0.34 -1.21 -7.39
N HIS A 287 -1.19 -1.18 -6.38
CA HIS A 287 -2.44 -0.41 -6.36
C HIS A 287 -2.61 0.44 -5.11
N GLY A 288 -3.08 1.66 -5.29
CA GLY A 288 -3.58 2.50 -4.19
C GLY A 288 -5.10 2.45 -4.11
N GLY A 289 -5.62 2.36 -2.90
CA GLY A 289 -7.04 2.48 -2.58
C GLY A 289 -7.25 3.50 -1.47
N TYR A 290 -8.25 4.37 -1.60
CA TYR A 290 -8.63 5.33 -0.58
C TYR A 290 -10.14 5.22 -0.31
N TYR A 291 -10.49 4.71 0.87
CA TYR A 291 -11.87 4.54 1.32
C TYR A 291 -12.34 5.75 2.13
N ASN A 292 -13.38 6.44 1.68
CA ASN A 292 -14.02 7.48 2.46
C ASN A 292 -15.29 6.93 3.14
N PHE A 293 -15.19 6.56 4.41
CA PHE A 293 -16.36 6.04 5.16
C PHE A 293 -17.44 7.09 5.46
N ILE A 294 -17.21 8.38 5.16
CA ILE A 294 -18.17 9.46 5.41
C ILE A 294 -19.26 9.51 4.33
N ASP A 295 -18.87 9.30 3.07
CA ASP A 295 -19.76 9.28 1.90
C ASP A 295 -19.82 7.88 1.22
N CYS A 296 -19.17 6.89 1.82
CA CYS A 296 -19.05 5.51 1.36
C CYS A 296 -18.39 5.36 -0.03
N THR A 297 -17.56 6.32 -0.46
CA THR A 297 -16.84 6.23 -1.74
C THR A 297 -15.49 5.52 -1.62
N PHE A 298 -15.03 4.90 -2.72
CA PHE A 298 -13.71 4.28 -2.82
C PHE A 298 -12.98 4.76 -4.08
N GLU A 299 -11.84 5.44 -3.90
CA GLU A 299 -10.95 5.79 -5.03
C GLU A 299 -9.88 4.70 -5.20
N LYS A 300 -9.71 4.18 -6.41
CA LYS A 300 -8.69 3.19 -6.77
C LYS A 300 -7.75 3.73 -7.83
N TRP A 301 -6.45 3.42 -7.76
CA TRP A 301 -5.47 3.69 -8.81
C TRP A 301 -4.38 2.62 -8.89
N THR A 302 -3.58 2.64 -9.96
CA THR A 302 -2.44 1.73 -10.18
C THR A 302 -1.14 2.53 -10.31
N LEU A 303 -0.08 2.10 -9.63
CA LEU A 303 1.27 2.58 -9.90
C LEU A 303 1.85 1.81 -11.09
N VAL A 304 2.26 2.52 -12.13
CA VAL A 304 2.91 1.95 -13.31
C VAL A 304 4.37 2.35 -13.29
N TYR A 305 5.26 1.38 -13.10
CA TYR A 305 6.71 1.55 -13.19
C TYR A 305 7.18 1.36 -14.64
N ARG A 306 8.19 2.12 -15.06
CA ARG A 306 8.83 2.02 -16.37
C ARG A 306 10.34 2.21 -16.22
N GLN A 307 11.08 1.11 -16.22
CA GLN A 307 12.54 1.14 -16.32
C GLN A 307 12.95 1.67 -17.71
N GLY A 308 14.03 2.47 -17.78
CA GLY A 308 14.65 2.88 -19.05
C GLY A 308 14.17 4.20 -19.69
N LEU A 309 13.34 5.02 -19.04
CA LEU A 309 13.04 6.38 -19.52
C LEU A 309 14.11 7.39 -19.06
N GLU A 310 15.03 7.75 -19.95
CA GLU A 310 15.92 8.90 -19.74
C GLU A 310 15.09 10.21 -19.62
N GLY A 311 15.37 11.01 -18.60
CA GLY A 311 14.75 12.33 -18.39
C GLY A 311 13.31 12.32 -17.83
N GLY A 312 12.71 11.17 -17.54
CA GLY A 312 11.34 11.06 -17.01
C GLY A 312 11.26 10.55 -15.55
N SER A 313 10.12 10.76 -14.90
CA SER A 313 9.79 10.02 -13.67
C SER A 313 9.70 8.53 -14.01
N LYS A 314 10.43 7.69 -13.27
CA LYS A 314 10.43 6.22 -13.45
C LYS A 314 9.06 5.57 -13.19
N TYR A 315 8.13 6.30 -12.58
CA TYR A 315 6.80 5.82 -12.22
C TYR A 315 5.72 6.86 -12.54
N ALA A 316 4.50 6.37 -12.80
CA ALA A 316 3.31 7.17 -13.04
C ALA A 316 2.08 6.53 -12.38
N ILE A 317 1.17 7.34 -11.85
CA ILE A 317 -0.14 6.87 -11.39
C ILE A 317 -1.11 6.83 -12.58
N LYS A 318 -1.76 5.69 -12.79
CA LYS A 318 -2.75 5.47 -13.87
C LYS A 318 -4.02 4.80 -13.35
N ASN A 319 -5.01 4.69 -14.24
CA ASN A 319 -6.26 3.96 -14.02
C ASN A 319 -6.95 4.40 -12.72
N ARG A 320 -7.00 5.72 -12.47
CA ARG A 320 -7.73 6.29 -11.35
C ARG A 320 -9.22 6.21 -11.64
N SER A 321 -9.96 5.56 -10.75
CA SER A 321 -11.42 5.45 -10.78
C SER A 321 -11.98 5.71 -9.39
N THR A 322 -13.25 6.12 -9.34
CA THR A 322 -14.02 6.27 -8.11
C THR A 322 -15.22 5.35 -8.18
N TRP A 323 -15.49 4.65 -7.08
CA TRP A 323 -16.69 3.84 -6.86
C TRP A 323 -17.56 4.57 -5.84
N SER A 324 -18.86 4.72 -6.14
CA SER A 324 -19.85 5.53 -5.42
C SER A 324 -21.24 4.99 -5.67
#